data_AF-A0A9E0H9C9-F1
#
_entry.id   AF-A0A9E0H9C9-F1
#
_cell.length_a   1.000
_cell.length_b   1.000
_cell.length_c   1.000
_cell.angle_alpha   90.00
_cell.angle_beta   90.00
_cell.angle_gamma   90.00
#
_symmetry.space_group_name_H-M   'P 1'
#
loop_
_entity.id
_entity.type
_entity.pdbx_description
1 polymer ?
#
loop_
_entity_poly.entity_id
_entity_poly.type
_entity_poly.pdbx_seq_one_letter_code
_entity_poly.pdbx_strand_id
1 'polypeptide(L)'
;MSLEVAPAAADEVAALRAAVLGLCAPLALGDELVPGARLIDVTVGLGLGLVFAVDGERLIVEVSPGPGPAAARSAQLGFAYRGRDRALGQRLCAILAAQVGPREAGFLAELAALGAATAAAPRVRAVAVDRLLEPGGTAAVPFYTCSPYVGCLIGCRFCYAQSRLGEVRALLGRPPALWGTWVDVRVDAPAVLAAELRALPPAPIKFCPIVSDPYHAIEARTRLTRACLETIAAAPSPPPVLVLTRAPLILRDLDVLAGLPAWVGVSLPTIDDDVRAHFEPRAATVAERLAILAGARAAGLRTFAVVQPMLPGSIERLADALAAVAHSVSLDVLRGEESAGPLFDRPDVAAARTAAWQAAQRDALSAALDARGVPRWIDELPPDR
;
A
#
# COMPACT_ATOMS: atom_id res chain seq x y z
N MET A 1 -22.75 -3.61 -15.10
CA MET A 1 -23.40 -3.18 -13.85
C MET A 1 -22.56 -2.04 -13.30
N SER A 2 -22.99 -0.81 -13.53
CA SER A 2 -22.31 0.39 -13.07
C SER A 2 -22.36 0.44 -11.54
N LEU A 3 -21.22 0.61 -10.89
CA LEU A 3 -21.18 0.88 -9.45
C LEU A 3 -21.35 2.39 -9.30
N GLU A 4 -22.49 2.83 -8.78
CA GLU A 4 -22.74 4.25 -8.51
C GLU A 4 -22.27 4.62 -7.10
N VAL A 5 -21.65 5.80 -6.97
CA VAL A 5 -21.26 6.34 -5.65
C VAL A 5 -22.53 6.73 -4.91
N ALA A 6 -22.76 6.13 -3.75
CA ALA A 6 -23.80 6.62 -2.86
C ALA A 6 -23.43 8.04 -2.41
N PRO A 7 -24.37 9.00 -2.33
CA PRO A 7 -24.06 10.39 -1.94
C PRO A 7 -23.22 10.50 -0.65
N ALA A 8 -23.52 9.66 0.35
CA ALA A 8 -22.79 9.60 1.61
C ALA A 8 -21.31 9.15 1.49
N ALA A 9 -20.93 8.47 0.41
CA ALA A 9 -19.57 7.97 0.18
C ALA A 9 -18.67 8.93 -0.60
N ALA A 10 -19.24 9.93 -1.30
CA ALA A 10 -18.47 10.91 -2.04
C ALA A 10 -17.82 11.95 -1.10
N ASP A 11 -18.54 12.35 -0.05
CA ASP A 11 -18.09 13.36 0.90
C ASP A 11 -17.22 12.80 2.04
N GLU A 12 -17.17 11.47 2.21
CA GLU A 12 -16.53 10.81 3.36
C GLU A 12 -15.01 11.01 3.40
N VAL A 13 -14.32 10.85 2.27
CA VAL A 13 -12.85 10.95 2.21
C VAL A 13 -12.39 12.38 2.47
N ALA A 14 -13.06 13.36 1.85
CA ALA A 14 -12.79 14.78 2.07
C ALA A 14 -13.07 15.20 3.52
N ALA A 15 -14.19 14.76 4.09
CA ALA A 15 -14.51 15.01 5.49
C ALA A 15 -13.49 14.37 6.45
N LEU A 16 -13.03 13.15 6.15
CA LEU A 16 -12.01 12.47 6.96
C LEU A 16 -10.68 13.23 6.95
N ARG A 17 -10.24 13.71 5.78
CA ARG A 17 -9.05 14.56 5.66
C ARG A 17 -9.19 15.85 6.47
N ALA A 18 -10.36 16.51 6.39
CA ALA A 18 -10.66 17.71 7.15
C ALA A 18 -10.66 17.47 8.66
N ALA A 19 -11.25 16.36 9.12
CA ALA A 19 -11.28 15.97 10.53
C ALA A 19 -9.86 15.74 11.09
N VAL A 20 -8.99 15.05 10.34
CA VAL A 20 -7.60 14.81 10.74
C VAL A 20 -6.80 16.12 10.81
N LEU A 21 -7.01 17.04 9.86
CA LEU A 21 -6.36 18.35 9.91
C LEU A 21 -6.88 19.19 11.10
N GLY A 22 -8.19 19.17 11.32
CA GLY A 22 -8.86 19.90 12.41
C GLY A 22 -8.43 19.43 13.81
N LEU A 23 -8.04 18.16 13.96
CA LEU A 23 -7.53 17.60 15.21
C LEU A 23 -6.34 18.40 15.77
N CYS A 24 -5.50 18.96 14.89
CA CYS A 24 -4.25 19.64 15.26
C CYS A 24 -4.30 21.17 15.14
N ALA A 25 -5.50 21.75 14.99
CA ALA A 25 -5.66 23.19 14.92
C ALA A 25 -4.97 23.93 16.10
N PRO A 26 -4.36 25.11 15.89
CA PRO A 26 -4.42 25.93 14.68
C PRO A 26 -3.41 25.54 13.57
N LEU A 27 -2.70 24.41 13.68
CA LEU A 27 -1.74 23.98 12.66
C LEU A 27 -2.42 23.80 11.29
N ALA A 28 -1.99 24.58 10.30
CA ALA A 28 -2.45 24.51 8.92
C ALA A 28 -1.40 23.89 7.99
N LEU A 29 -1.81 23.51 6.78
CA LEU A 29 -0.87 23.09 5.75
C LEU A 29 0.08 24.26 5.42
N GLY A 30 1.38 23.98 5.43
CA GLY A 30 2.45 24.95 5.23
C GLY A 30 3.12 25.42 6.53
N ASP A 31 2.48 25.19 7.69
CA ASP A 31 3.02 25.58 8.99
C ASP A 31 4.12 24.63 9.47
N GLU A 32 5.07 25.16 10.22
CA GLU A 32 6.08 24.38 10.93
C GLU A 32 5.65 24.10 12.36
N LEU A 33 5.53 22.82 12.71
CA LEU A 33 5.20 22.42 14.09
C LEU A 33 6.44 22.50 15.00
N VAL A 34 7.59 22.14 14.44
CA VAL A 34 8.92 22.36 15.03
C VAL A 34 9.88 22.79 13.92
N PRO A 35 11.00 23.46 14.23
CA PRO A 35 11.97 23.89 13.22
C PRO A 35 12.37 22.74 12.29
N GLY A 36 12.18 22.95 10.99
CA GLY A 36 12.52 21.97 9.96
C GLY A 36 11.48 20.87 9.73
N ALA A 37 10.31 20.89 10.41
CA ALA A 37 9.22 19.96 10.17
C ALA A 37 7.92 20.69 9.80
N ARG A 38 7.68 20.78 8.49
CA ARG A 38 6.53 21.49 7.91
C ARG A 38 5.39 20.54 7.61
N LEU A 39 4.18 20.80 8.11
CA LEU A 39 3.01 20.03 7.73
C LEU A 39 2.68 20.32 6.25
N ILE A 40 2.75 19.31 5.39
CA ILE A 40 2.51 19.47 3.96
C ILE A 40 1.27 18.73 3.47
N ASP A 41 0.75 17.78 4.26
CA ASP A 41 -0.39 16.97 3.83
C ASP A 41 -1.03 16.16 4.96
N VAL A 42 -2.11 15.47 4.62
CA VAL A 42 -2.77 14.42 5.42
C VAL A 42 -2.91 13.16 4.55
N THR A 43 -2.77 11.99 5.15
CA THR A 43 -3.08 10.69 4.52
C THR A 43 -4.24 10.03 5.26
N VAL A 44 -5.15 9.40 4.51
CA VAL A 44 -6.29 8.62 5.04
C VAL A 44 -6.39 7.21 4.43
N GLY A 45 -5.49 6.84 3.51
CA GLY A 45 -5.58 5.60 2.75
C GLY A 45 -5.19 4.33 3.52
N LEU A 46 -4.05 4.34 4.21
CA LEU A 46 -3.55 3.21 5.04
C LEU A 46 -3.82 3.45 6.54
N GLY A 47 -4.42 4.57 6.91
CA GLY A 47 -4.49 5.07 8.28
C GLY A 47 -4.70 6.57 8.28
N LEU A 48 -5.07 7.14 9.43
CA LEU A 48 -5.19 8.59 9.61
C LEU A 48 -3.81 9.15 9.96
N GLY A 49 -3.27 10.08 9.17
CA GLY A 49 -1.93 10.60 9.45
C GLY A 49 -1.65 11.98 8.89
N LEU A 50 -0.73 12.68 9.56
CA LEU A 50 -0.20 14.00 9.21
C LEU A 50 1.15 13.81 8.53
N VAL A 51 1.37 14.44 7.38
CA VAL A 51 2.60 14.30 6.59
C VAL A 51 3.44 15.56 6.74
N PHE A 52 4.64 15.40 7.28
CA PHE A 52 5.61 16.47 7.47
C PHE A 52 6.74 16.36 6.44
N ALA A 53 7.12 17.48 5.84
CA ALA A 53 8.38 17.63 5.10
C ALA A 53 9.50 17.94 6.09
N VAL A 54 10.59 17.17 6.02
CA VAL A 54 11.77 17.26 6.89
C VAL A 54 13.02 17.05 6.06
N ASP A 55 13.85 18.07 5.87
CA ASP A 55 15.12 17.99 5.14
C ASP A 55 15.02 17.27 3.76
N GLY A 56 13.92 17.52 3.03
CA GLY A 56 13.61 16.88 1.75
C GLY A 56 12.98 15.48 1.87
N GLU A 57 12.90 14.92 3.06
CA GLU A 57 12.19 13.67 3.34
C GLU A 57 10.77 13.90 3.82
N ARG A 58 10.01 12.81 3.89
CA ARG A 58 8.66 12.77 4.45
C ARG A 58 8.68 12.00 5.76
N LEU A 59 8.08 12.59 6.79
CA LEU A 59 7.80 11.94 8.06
C LEU A 59 6.29 11.95 8.27
N ILE A 60 5.69 10.77 8.45
CA ILE A 60 4.25 10.64 8.65
C ILE A 60 4.01 10.37 10.12
N VAL A 61 3.21 11.21 10.79
CA VAL A 61 2.69 10.94 12.14
C VAL A 61 1.30 10.34 11.98
N GLU A 62 1.15 9.09 12.38
CA GLU A 62 -0.11 8.35 12.36
C GLU A 62 -0.87 8.56 13.67
N VAL A 63 -2.19 8.67 13.55
CA VAL A 63 -3.15 8.83 14.65
C VAL A 63 -4.02 7.58 14.71
N SER A 64 -4.07 6.94 15.88
CA SER A 64 -4.87 5.74 16.11
C SER A 64 -5.62 5.83 17.44
N PRO A 65 -6.89 5.41 17.54
CA PRO A 65 -7.60 5.34 18.81
C PRO A 65 -7.10 4.16 19.67
N GLY A 66 -7.27 4.28 20.98
CA GLY A 66 -7.17 3.15 21.90
C GLY A 66 -5.72 2.71 22.24
N PRO A 67 -5.56 1.53 22.87
CA PRO A 67 -4.33 1.16 23.56
C PRO A 67 -3.23 0.55 22.68
N GLY A 68 -3.35 0.58 21.34
CA GLY A 68 -2.35 0.00 20.41
C GLY A 68 -1.00 0.75 20.42
N PRO A 69 0.13 0.14 20.01
CA PRO A 69 1.46 0.72 20.13
C PRO A 69 1.57 2.17 19.63
N ALA A 70 2.19 3.05 20.42
CA ALA A 70 2.33 4.47 20.10
C ALA A 70 3.63 5.04 20.66
N ALA A 71 4.19 6.04 19.98
CA ALA A 71 5.35 6.80 20.46
C ALA A 71 4.95 7.85 21.52
N ALA A 72 3.73 8.39 21.43
CA ALA A 72 3.13 9.26 22.44
C ALA A 72 1.60 9.06 22.48
N ARG A 73 0.95 9.55 23.54
CA ARG A 73 -0.50 9.39 23.73
C ARG A 73 -1.15 10.62 24.35
N SER A 74 -2.36 10.90 23.91
CA SER A 74 -3.36 11.68 24.64
C SER A 74 -4.27 10.74 25.43
N ALA A 75 -5.45 11.19 25.85
CA ALA A 75 -6.35 10.39 26.67
C ALA A 75 -6.97 9.20 25.90
N GLN A 76 -7.28 9.35 24.61
CA GLN A 76 -7.93 8.32 23.79
C GLN A 76 -7.21 8.03 22.46
N LEU A 77 -6.22 8.85 22.07
CA LEU A 77 -5.44 8.69 20.83
C LEU A 77 -3.98 8.35 21.12
N GLY A 78 -3.44 7.47 20.30
CA GLY A 78 -2.01 7.18 20.15
C GLY A 78 -1.45 7.84 18.90
N PHE A 79 -0.20 8.26 19.00
CA PHE A 79 0.58 8.87 17.93
C PHE A 79 1.82 8.03 17.67
N ALA A 80 1.95 7.49 16.46
CA ALA A 80 3.12 6.77 15.97
C ALA A 80 3.73 7.50 14.77
N TYR A 81 4.94 7.17 14.34
CA TYR A 81 5.53 7.81 13.16
C TYR A 81 6.22 6.82 12.23
N ARG A 82 6.29 7.21 10.95
CA ARG A 82 7.10 6.58 9.90
C ARG A 82 8.03 7.61 9.29
N GLY A 83 9.33 7.38 9.38
CA GLY A 83 10.37 8.25 8.86
C GLY A 83 11.76 7.82 9.36
N ARG A 84 12.83 8.32 8.74
CA ARG A 84 14.21 7.97 9.12
C ARG A 84 14.68 8.66 10.39
N ASP A 85 14.26 9.91 10.62
CA ASP A 85 14.59 10.64 11.85
C ASP A 85 13.69 10.22 13.02
N ARG A 86 14.20 9.26 13.80
CA ARG A 86 13.56 8.75 15.00
C ARG A 86 13.37 9.81 16.09
N ALA A 87 14.36 10.68 16.30
CA ALA A 87 14.30 11.67 17.36
C ALA A 87 13.24 12.73 17.06
N LEU A 88 13.21 13.23 15.83
CA LEU A 88 12.19 14.16 15.38
C LEU A 88 10.80 13.52 15.39
N GLY A 89 10.66 12.28 14.90
CA GLY A 89 9.39 11.57 14.91
C GLY A 89 8.79 11.43 16.31
N GLN A 90 9.61 11.04 17.29
CA GLN A 90 9.19 10.97 18.70
C GLN A 90 8.77 12.34 19.24
N ARG A 91 9.50 13.41 18.92
CA ARG A 91 9.15 14.78 19.34
C ARG A 91 7.82 15.23 18.74
N LEU A 92 7.61 15.02 17.44
CA LEU A 92 6.36 15.38 16.75
C LEU A 92 5.17 14.66 17.39
N CYS A 93 5.28 13.35 17.63
CA CYS A 93 4.26 12.58 18.33
C CYS A 93 3.92 13.17 19.70
N ALA A 94 4.94 13.52 20.50
CA ALA A 94 4.74 14.06 21.85
C ALA A 94 4.05 15.44 21.84
N ILE A 95 4.45 16.32 20.92
CA ILE A 95 3.83 17.65 20.78
C ILE A 95 2.37 17.53 20.35
N LEU A 96 2.09 16.70 19.34
CA LEU A 96 0.73 16.48 18.85
C LEU A 96 -0.15 15.87 19.96
N ALA A 97 0.33 14.85 20.65
CA ALA A 97 -0.38 14.23 21.78
C ALA A 97 -0.77 15.24 22.87
N ALA A 98 0.10 16.20 23.18
CA ALA A 98 -0.19 17.25 24.17
C ALA A 98 -1.21 18.29 23.68
N GLN A 99 -1.27 18.55 22.36
CA GLN A 99 -2.12 19.59 21.77
C GLN A 99 -3.55 19.13 21.48
N VAL A 100 -3.78 17.83 21.25
CA VAL A 100 -5.09 17.32 20.80
C VAL A 100 -6.14 17.21 21.90
N GLY A 101 -5.76 17.26 23.18
CA GLY A 101 -6.64 16.99 24.32
C GLY A 101 -8.02 17.68 24.24
N PRO A 102 -8.11 18.99 23.96
CA PRO A 102 -9.38 19.70 23.85
C PRO A 102 -10.29 19.28 22.67
N ARG A 103 -9.74 18.60 21.66
CA ARG A 103 -10.42 18.29 20.38
C ARG A 103 -10.71 16.81 20.18
N GLU A 104 -10.02 15.95 20.93
CA GLU A 104 -10.08 14.49 20.78
C GLU A 104 -11.51 13.93 20.82
N ALA A 105 -12.34 14.39 21.76
CA ALA A 105 -13.73 13.93 21.87
C ALA A 105 -14.57 14.33 20.63
N GLY A 106 -14.38 15.56 20.13
CA GLY A 106 -15.07 16.04 18.93
C GLY A 106 -14.63 15.29 17.69
N PHE A 107 -13.33 15.07 17.54
CA PHE A 107 -12.76 14.28 16.45
C PHE A 107 -13.32 12.84 16.44
N LEU A 108 -13.33 12.15 17.59
CA LEU A 108 -13.89 10.79 17.69
C LEU A 108 -15.39 10.77 17.38
N ALA A 109 -16.15 11.79 17.82
CA ALA A 109 -17.56 11.91 17.50
C ALA A 109 -17.80 12.14 15.99
N GLU A 110 -16.97 12.95 15.34
CA GLU A 110 -17.02 13.19 13.90
C GLU A 110 -16.71 11.93 13.10
N LEU A 111 -15.67 11.17 13.49
CA LEU A 111 -15.37 9.87 12.89
C LEU A 111 -16.53 8.87 13.03
N ALA A 112 -17.15 8.81 14.22
CA ALA A 112 -18.30 7.95 14.46
C ALA A 112 -19.52 8.36 13.63
N ALA A 113 -19.76 9.67 13.45
CA ALA A 113 -20.86 10.20 12.64
C ALA A 113 -20.69 9.89 11.14
N LEU A 114 -19.49 10.11 10.60
CA LEU A 114 -19.13 9.71 9.23
C LEU A 114 -19.36 8.21 9.02
N GLY A 115 -19.05 7.43 10.05
CA GLY A 115 -19.29 6.01 10.09
C GLY A 115 -20.74 5.56 10.11
N ALA A 116 -21.55 6.17 10.98
CA ALA A 116 -22.97 5.85 11.10
C ALA A 116 -23.73 6.08 9.79
N ALA A 117 -23.36 7.12 9.03
CA ALA A 117 -23.91 7.38 7.70
C ALA A 117 -23.63 6.27 6.67
N THR A 118 -22.64 5.39 6.94
CA THR A 118 -22.19 4.33 6.04
C THR A 118 -22.27 2.92 6.65
N ALA A 119 -22.90 2.76 7.82
CA ALA A 119 -22.91 1.51 8.58
C ALA A 119 -23.62 0.33 7.88
N ALA A 120 -24.58 0.59 6.99
CA ALA A 120 -25.27 -0.46 6.21
C ALA A 120 -24.58 -0.75 4.85
N ALA A 121 -23.37 -0.21 4.63
CA ALA A 121 -22.79 -0.23 3.30
C ALA A 121 -22.41 -1.65 2.83
N PRO A 122 -22.58 -1.93 1.52
CA PRO A 122 -22.21 -3.21 0.94
C PRO A 122 -20.73 -3.50 1.13
N ARG A 123 -20.34 -4.78 1.02
CA ARG A 123 -18.92 -5.18 1.07
C ARG A 123 -18.10 -4.61 -0.10
N VAL A 124 -18.75 -4.31 -1.23
CA VAL A 124 -18.16 -3.62 -2.37
C VAL A 124 -18.82 -2.25 -2.44
N ARG A 125 -18.08 -1.17 -2.21
CA ARG A 125 -18.61 0.20 -2.19
C ARG A 125 -17.98 1.00 -3.31
N ALA A 126 -18.77 1.78 -4.04
CA ALA A 126 -18.23 2.88 -4.83
C ALA A 126 -17.99 4.08 -3.91
N VAL A 127 -16.84 4.70 -4.03
CA VAL A 127 -16.43 5.92 -3.31
C VAL A 127 -15.89 6.93 -4.32
N ALA A 128 -16.02 8.22 -4.01
CA ALA A 128 -15.31 9.28 -4.71
C ALA A 128 -14.08 9.68 -3.90
N VAL A 129 -13.07 10.27 -4.54
CA VAL A 129 -11.87 10.77 -3.88
C VAL A 129 -11.48 12.14 -4.40
N ASP A 130 -10.94 12.99 -3.53
CA ASP A 130 -10.33 14.26 -3.91
C ASP A 130 -8.88 14.10 -4.41
N ARG A 131 -8.28 12.94 -4.12
CA ARG A 131 -6.90 12.60 -4.41
C ARG A 131 -6.73 11.11 -4.69
N LEU A 132 -5.91 10.78 -5.68
CA LEU A 132 -5.51 9.40 -5.96
C LEU A 132 -4.02 9.16 -5.74
N LEU A 133 -3.17 10.14 -6.07
CA LEU A 133 -1.72 10.03 -5.98
C LEU A 133 -1.24 10.36 -4.56
N GLU A 134 -0.88 9.30 -3.83
CA GLU A 134 -0.30 9.43 -2.49
C GLU A 134 1.23 9.41 -2.61
N PRO A 135 1.90 10.51 -2.24
CA PRO A 135 3.35 10.61 -2.41
C PRO A 135 4.13 9.69 -1.46
N GLY A 136 5.23 9.14 -1.96
CA GLY A 136 6.16 8.30 -1.23
C GLY A 136 7.61 8.52 -1.66
N GLY A 137 8.51 7.76 -1.03
CA GLY A 137 9.95 7.83 -1.30
C GLY A 137 10.66 8.96 -0.55
N THR A 138 11.85 9.28 -1.02
CA THR A 138 12.74 10.31 -0.44
C THR A 138 12.87 11.49 -1.41
N ALA A 139 13.45 12.62 -0.98
CA ALA A 139 13.79 13.72 -1.91
C ALA A 139 14.60 13.26 -3.13
N ALA A 140 15.50 12.30 -2.93
CA ALA A 140 16.36 11.79 -3.99
C ALA A 140 15.62 10.85 -4.96
N VAL A 141 14.61 10.13 -4.47
CA VAL A 141 13.85 9.15 -5.24
C VAL A 141 12.35 9.29 -4.91
N PRO A 142 11.69 10.37 -5.36
CA PRO A 142 10.27 10.57 -5.13
C PRO A 142 9.44 9.66 -6.03
N PHE A 143 8.28 9.22 -5.55
CA PHE A 143 7.27 8.55 -6.37
C PHE A 143 5.88 8.83 -5.83
N TYR A 144 4.87 8.51 -6.62
CA TYR A 144 3.48 8.43 -6.16
C TYR A 144 3.03 6.98 -6.12
N THR A 145 2.22 6.64 -5.13
CA THR A 145 1.42 5.42 -5.15
C THR A 145 0.05 5.75 -5.71
N CYS A 146 -0.47 4.86 -6.55
CA CYS A 146 -1.78 4.99 -7.17
C CYS A 146 -2.58 3.72 -6.86
N SER A 147 -3.67 3.87 -6.12
CA SER A 147 -4.52 2.75 -5.71
C SER A 147 -5.96 3.05 -6.07
N PRO A 148 -6.51 2.47 -7.16
CA PRO A 148 -7.92 2.59 -7.51
C PRO A 148 -8.87 1.90 -6.50
N TYR A 149 -8.31 1.06 -5.63
CA TYR A 149 -9.04 0.24 -4.67
C TYR A 149 -8.46 0.37 -3.27
N VAL A 150 -9.30 0.29 -2.24
CA VAL A 150 -8.91 0.19 -0.82
C VAL A 150 -9.61 -1.02 -0.19
N GLY A 151 -8.85 -1.89 0.47
CA GLY A 151 -9.31 -3.23 0.79
C GLY A 151 -9.12 -4.15 -0.40
N CYS A 152 -8.74 -5.40 -0.14
CA CYS A 152 -8.26 -6.30 -1.18
C CYS A 152 -9.03 -7.61 -1.16
N LEU A 153 -9.55 -8.05 -2.32
CA LEU A 153 -10.30 -9.32 -2.43
C LEU A 153 -9.40 -10.56 -2.55
N ILE A 154 -8.08 -10.39 -2.67
CA ILE A 154 -7.12 -11.51 -2.56
C ILE A 154 -7.12 -12.02 -1.12
N GLY A 155 -7.03 -11.09 -0.15
CA GLY A 155 -7.04 -11.41 1.27
C GLY A 155 -5.81 -12.21 1.72
N CYS A 156 -4.60 -11.79 1.29
CA CYS A 156 -3.36 -12.39 1.80
C CYS A 156 -3.36 -12.32 3.32
N ARG A 157 -3.13 -13.46 3.95
CA ARG A 157 -3.35 -13.64 5.38
C ARG A 157 -2.25 -12.99 6.25
N PHE A 158 -1.08 -12.71 5.66
CA PHE A 158 0.02 -11.96 6.28
C PHE A 158 0.00 -10.45 5.97
N CYS A 159 -1.06 -9.94 5.30
CA CYS A 159 -1.05 -8.58 4.80
C CYS A 159 -1.11 -7.55 5.93
N TYR A 160 -0.12 -6.67 6.02
CA TYR A 160 -0.10 -5.58 7.01
C TYR A 160 -1.28 -4.60 6.86
N ALA A 161 -1.88 -4.51 5.66
CA ALA A 161 -3.03 -3.64 5.44
C ALA A 161 -4.28 -4.11 6.20
N GLN A 162 -4.35 -5.38 6.59
CA GLN A 162 -5.51 -5.93 7.31
C GLN A 162 -5.75 -5.22 8.65
N SER A 163 -4.72 -5.10 9.50
CA SER A 163 -4.87 -4.48 10.81
C SER A 163 -5.17 -2.99 10.66
N ARG A 164 -4.40 -2.31 9.82
CA ARG A 164 -4.51 -0.87 9.59
C ARG A 164 -5.85 -0.44 9.00
N LEU A 165 -6.28 -1.09 7.92
CA LEU A 165 -7.59 -0.81 7.33
C LEU A 165 -8.73 -1.29 8.23
N GLY A 166 -8.52 -2.34 9.03
CA GLY A 166 -9.45 -2.78 10.07
C GLY A 166 -9.71 -1.70 11.12
N GLU A 167 -8.65 -1.07 11.63
CA GLU A 167 -8.72 0.03 12.60
C GLU A 167 -9.46 1.24 12.01
N VAL A 168 -9.11 1.66 10.79
CA VAL A 168 -9.80 2.77 10.10
C VAL A 168 -11.29 2.46 9.90
N ARG A 169 -11.64 1.23 9.52
CA ARG A 169 -13.05 0.83 9.39
C ARG A 169 -13.79 0.86 10.72
N ALA A 170 -13.17 0.40 11.80
CA ALA A 170 -13.76 0.42 13.13
C ALA A 170 -13.99 1.84 13.64
N LEU A 171 -13.03 2.75 13.40
CA LEU A 171 -13.16 4.18 13.67
C LEU A 171 -14.35 4.80 12.97
N LEU A 172 -14.52 4.43 11.70
CA LEU A 172 -15.66 4.84 10.89
C LEU A 172 -16.91 4.00 11.21
N GLY A 173 -17.06 3.43 12.41
CA GLY A 173 -18.26 2.71 12.83
C GLY A 173 -18.74 1.60 11.87
N ARG A 174 -17.88 1.11 10.97
CA ARG A 174 -18.28 0.18 9.91
C ARG A 174 -18.43 -1.20 10.52
N PRO A 175 -19.37 -2.02 10.02
CA PRO A 175 -19.49 -3.40 10.48
C PRO A 175 -18.17 -4.15 10.32
N PRO A 176 -17.80 -4.99 11.31
CA PRO A 176 -16.68 -5.90 11.20
C PRO A 176 -16.79 -6.71 9.91
N ALA A 177 -15.71 -6.71 9.13
CA ALA A 177 -15.62 -7.46 7.89
C ALA A 177 -14.28 -8.20 7.85
N LEU A 178 -14.33 -9.49 7.48
CA LEU A 178 -13.12 -10.28 7.35
C LEU A 178 -12.25 -9.71 6.22
N TRP A 179 -10.94 -9.65 6.44
CA TRP A 179 -10.00 -9.28 5.39
C TRP A 179 -10.19 -10.18 4.17
N GLY A 180 -10.08 -9.59 2.97
CA GLY A 180 -10.38 -10.34 1.76
C GLY A 180 -11.85 -10.36 1.35
N THR A 181 -12.76 -9.78 2.13
CA THR A 181 -14.20 -9.86 1.83
C THR A 181 -14.84 -8.54 1.46
N TRP A 182 -14.07 -7.44 1.46
CA TRP A 182 -14.58 -6.10 1.16
C TRP A 182 -13.58 -5.29 0.34
N VAL A 183 -14.08 -4.30 -0.38
CA VAL A 183 -13.30 -3.31 -1.15
C VAL A 183 -14.10 -2.03 -1.35
N ASP A 184 -13.45 -0.89 -1.14
CA ASP A 184 -13.89 0.42 -1.60
C ASP A 184 -13.27 0.68 -2.99
N VAL A 185 -14.11 1.05 -3.95
CA VAL A 185 -13.81 1.23 -5.38
C VAL A 185 -13.86 2.72 -5.67
N ARG A 186 -12.71 3.34 -5.97
CA ARG A 186 -12.59 4.77 -6.27
C ARG A 186 -13.00 5.03 -7.71
N VAL A 187 -14.29 5.22 -7.97
CA VAL A 187 -14.84 5.16 -9.34
C VAL A 187 -14.45 6.35 -10.21
N ASP A 188 -14.07 7.46 -9.58
CA ASP A 188 -13.59 8.69 -10.20
C ASP A 188 -12.06 8.72 -10.36
N ALA A 189 -11.36 7.64 -9.99
CA ALA A 189 -9.90 7.56 -10.01
C ALA A 189 -9.26 8.03 -11.32
N PRO A 190 -9.72 7.66 -12.54
CA PRO A 190 -9.11 8.16 -13.77
C PRO A 190 -9.24 9.69 -13.95
N ALA A 191 -10.40 10.26 -13.57
CA ALA A 191 -10.63 11.69 -13.69
C ALA A 191 -9.76 12.50 -12.71
N VAL A 192 -9.68 12.04 -11.46
CA VAL A 192 -8.82 12.62 -10.42
C VAL A 192 -7.35 12.52 -10.82
N LEU A 193 -6.91 11.35 -11.28
CA LEU A 193 -5.55 11.11 -11.77
C LEU A 193 -5.18 12.06 -12.91
N ALA A 194 -6.08 12.26 -13.88
CA ALA A 194 -5.84 13.18 -14.99
C ALA A 194 -5.60 14.61 -14.50
N ALA A 195 -6.34 15.06 -13.48
CA ALA A 195 -6.13 16.37 -12.86
C ALA A 195 -4.81 16.44 -12.10
N GLU A 196 -4.48 15.43 -11.30
CA GLU A 196 -3.24 15.36 -10.53
C GLU A 196 -2.00 15.33 -11.43
N LEU A 197 -2.02 14.59 -12.54
CA LEU A 197 -0.92 14.55 -13.52
C LEU A 197 -0.60 15.93 -14.12
N ARG A 198 -1.57 16.86 -14.15
CA ARG A 198 -1.35 18.25 -14.61
C ARG A 198 -0.86 19.18 -13.51
N ALA A 199 -1.23 18.90 -12.27
CA ALA A 199 -1.00 19.80 -11.13
C ALA A 199 0.25 19.44 -10.32
N LEU A 200 0.62 18.16 -10.28
CA LEU A 200 1.70 17.66 -9.45
C LEU A 200 3.04 17.59 -10.22
N PRO A 201 4.18 17.75 -9.53
CA PRO A 201 5.49 17.51 -10.13
C PRO A 201 5.59 16.09 -10.72
N PRO A 202 6.21 15.91 -11.91
CA PRO A 202 6.38 14.59 -12.48
C PRO A 202 7.23 13.69 -11.58
N ALA A 203 6.72 12.50 -11.27
CA ALA A 203 7.45 11.42 -10.59
C ALA A 203 6.90 10.05 -11.01
N PRO A 204 7.68 8.96 -10.86
CA PRO A 204 7.20 7.60 -11.09
C PRO A 204 5.91 7.28 -10.32
N ILE A 205 5.02 6.52 -10.95
CA ILE A 205 3.75 6.09 -10.37
C ILE A 205 3.76 4.58 -10.11
N LYS A 206 3.48 4.20 -8.88
CA LYS A 206 3.45 2.81 -8.41
C LYS A 206 2.02 2.34 -8.15
N PHE A 207 1.57 1.36 -8.93
CA PHE A 207 0.41 0.53 -8.59
C PHE A 207 0.90 -0.64 -7.73
N CYS A 208 1.03 -0.39 -6.43
CA CYS A 208 1.52 -1.38 -5.47
C CYS A 208 0.39 -1.90 -4.57
N PRO A 209 0.45 -3.17 -4.12
CA PRO A 209 -0.51 -3.78 -3.22
C PRO A 209 -0.32 -3.31 -1.77
N ILE A 210 -0.35 -1.99 -1.56
CA ILE A 210 -0.18 -1.35 -0.25
C ILE A 210 -1.50 -1.34 0.52
N VAL A 211 -2.56 -0.81 -0.10
CA VAL A 211 -3.93 -0.81 0.44
C VAL A 211 -4.85 -1.78 -0.30
N SER A 212 -4.50 -2.10 -1.56
CA SER A 212 -5.16 -3.12 -2.37
C SER A 212 -4.33 -3.51 -3.58
N ASP A 213 -4.51 -4.74 -4.07
CA ASP A 213 -3.91 -5.19 -5.33
C ASP A 213 -4.67 -4.59 -6.53
N PRO A 214 -3.98 -3.97 -7.51
CA PRO A 214 -4.65 -3.31 -8.63
C PRO A 214 -5.45 -4.27 -9.55
N TYR A 215 -5.19 -5.57 -9.49
CA TYR A 215 -5.76 -6.57 -10.41
C TYR A 215 -6.58 -7.66 -9.72
N HIS A 216 -6.98 -7.48 -8.46
CA HIS A 216 -7.87 -8.43 -7.81
C HIS A 216 -9.25 -8.51 -8.51
N ALA A 217 -10.05 -9.50 -8.17
CA ALA A 217 -11.25 -9.92 -8.93
C ALA A 217 -12.25 -8.82 -9.33
N ILE A 218 -12.31 -7.66 -8.65
CA ILE A 218 -13.22 -6.58 -9.02
C ILE A 218 -12.80 -5.90 -10.33
N GLU A 219 -11.49 -5.84 -10.61
CA GLU A 219 -10.89 -5.18 -11.78
C GLU A 219 -11.34 -5.81 -13.10
N ALA A 220 -11.76 -7.08 -13.09
CA ALA A 220 -12.33 -7.75 -14.25
C ALA A 220 -13.64 -7.06 -14.72
N ARG A 221 -14.34 -6.39 -13.81
CA ARG A 221 -15.61 -5.71 -14.07
C ARG A 221 -15.45 -4.19 -14.18
N THR A 222 -14.66 -3.59 -13.31
CA THR A 222 -14.55 -2.12 -13.17
C THR A 222 -13.55 -1.51 -14.13
N ARG A 223 -12.48 -2.24 -14.51
CA ARG A 223 -11.42 -1.78 -15.40
C ARG A 223 -10.75 -0.46 -14.97
N LEU A 224 -10.78 -0.11 -13.68
CA LEU A 224 -10.29 1.18 -13.20
C LEU A 224 -8.77 1.25 -13.24
N THR A 225 -8.07 0.16 -12.92
CA THR A 225 -6.61 0.12 -13.08
C THR A 225 -6.25 0.36 -14.53
N ARG A 226 -6.92 -0.33 -15.47
CA ARG A 226 -6.72 -0.09 -16.91
C ARG A 226 -6.99 1.37 -17.29
N ALA A 227 -8.12 1.93 -16.87
CA ALA A 227 -8.48 3.31 -17.19
C ALA A 227 -7.47 4.33 -16.61
N CYS A 228 -6.91 4.07 -15.44
CA CYS A 228 -5.81 4.85 -14.89
C CYS A 228 -4.53 4.72 -15.73
N LEU A 229 -4.17 3.52 -16.18
CA LEU A 229 -3.02 3.31 -17.08
C LEU A 229 -3.21 4.02 -18.43
N GLU A 230 -4.41 3.95 -19.01
CA GLU A 230 -4.77 4.65 -20.26
C GLU A 230 -4.71 6.19 -20.06
N THR A 231 -5.13 6.68 -18.89
CA THR A 231 -5.02 8.10 -18.51
C THR A 231 -3.56 8.55 -18.42
N ILE A 232 -2.69 7.72 -17.84
CA ILE A 232 -1.24 7.99 -17.78
C ILE A 232 -0.65 7.99 -19.19
N ALA A 233 -1.01 7.02 -20.02
CA ALA A 233 -0.54 6.92 -21.41
C ALA A 233 -0.97 8.09 -22.30
N ALA A 234 -2.15 8.67 -22.02
CA ALA A 234 -2.65 9.85 -22.72
C ALA A 234 -2.01 11.17 -22.25
N ALA A 235 -1.22 11.17 -21.18
CA ALA A 235 -0.54 12.37 -20.72
C ALA A 235 0.53 12.84 -21.73
N PRO A 236 0.78 14.15 -21.88
CA PRO A 236 1.80 14.65 -22.82
C PRO A 236 3.22 14.14 -22.55
N SER A 237 3.51 13.85 -21.28
CA SER A 237 4.77 13.24 -20.84
C SER A 237 4.45 12.16 -19.80
N PRO A 238 4.19 10.91 -20.24
CA PRO A 238 3.81 9.83 -19.34
C PRO A 238 4.94 9.50 -18.35
N PRO A 239 4.72 9.59 -17.03
CA PRO A 239 5.72 9.20 -16.06
C PRO A 239 6.00 7.68 -16.09
N PRO A 240 7.17 7.24 -15.60
CA PRO A 240 7.45 5.84 -15.31
C PRO A 240 6.35 5.16 -14.51
N VAL A 241 5.92 3.97 -14.92
CA VAL A 241 4.88 3.21 -14.20
C VAL A 241 5.43 1.90 -13.68
N LEU A 242 5.17 1.60 -12.42
CA LEU A 242 5.52 0.33 -11.80
C LEU A 242 4.25 -0.35 -11.36
N VAL A 243 4.04 -1.59 -11.77
CA VAL A 243 2.88 -2.37 -11.40
C VAL A 243 3.33 -3.63 -10.70
N LEU A 244 2.95 -3.77 -9.42
CA LEU A 244 3.17 -4.98 -8.64
C LEU A 244 1.82 -5.64 -8.37
N THR A 245 1.66 -6.91 -8.72
CA THR A 245 0.42 -7.65 -8.49
C THR A 245 0.65 -9.09 -8.06
N ARG A 246 -0.41 -9.71 -7.56
CA ARG A 246 -0.52 -11.14 -7.28
C ARG A 246 -1.62 -11.80 -8.12
N ALA A 247 -2.17 -11.12 -9.13
CA ALA A 247 -3.29 -11.60 -9.93
C ALA A 247 -2.94 -11.66 -11.42
N PRO A 248 -3.47 -12.64 -12.17
CA PRO A 248 -3.12 -12.84 -13.58
C PRO A 248 -3.75 -11.80 -14.52
N LEU A 249 -4.72 -11.02 -14.03
CA LEU A 249 -5.50 -10.11 -14.86
C LEU A 249 -4.65 -8.97 -15.48
N ILE A 250 -3.46 -8.69 -14.94
CA ILE A 250 -2.48 -7.78 -15.55
C ILE A 250 -2.12 -8.15 -17.00
N LEU A 251 -2.18 -9.44 -17.36
CA LEU A 251 -1.90 -9.90 -18.73
C LEU A 251 -2.81 -9.24 -19.77
N ARG A 252 -4.04 -8.86 -19.38
CA ARG A 252 -5.00 -8.14 -20.23
C ARG A 252 -4.49 -6.76 -20.65
N ASP A 253 -3.68 -6.12 -19.80
CA ASP A 253 -3.31 -4.71 -19.91
C ASP A 253 -1.84 -4.52 -20.33
N LEU A 254 -1.16 -5.60 -20.75
CA LEU A 254 0.18 -5.52 -21.34
C LEU A 254 0.20 -4.66 -22.60
N ASP A 255 -0.90 -4.58 -23.35
CA ASP A 255 -1.05 -3.73 -24.53
C ASP A 255 -0.91 -2.24 -24.20
N VAL A 256 -1.49 -1.80 -23.07
CA VAL A 256 -1.36 -0.42 -22.57
C VAL A 256 0.02 -0.21 -21.96
N LEU A 257 0.49 -1.15 -21.14
CA LEU A 257 1.77 -1.04 -20.45
C LEU A 257 2.96 -1.00 -21.41
N ALA A 258 2.91 -1.72 -22.53
CA ALA A 258 3.96 -1.70 -23.55
C ALA A 258 4.14 -0.32 -24.22
N GLY A 259 3.13 0.54 -24.16
CA GLY A 259 3.20 1.94 -24.62
C GLY A 259 3.81 2.90 -23.60
N LEU A 260 4.18 2.43 -22.40
CA LEU A 260 4.65 3.24 -21.29
C LEU A 260 6.10 2.88 -20.90
N PRO A 261 6.85 3.81 -20.27
CA PRO A 261 8.05 3.46 -19.52
C PRO A 261 7.66 2.64 -18.28
N ALA A 262 7.42 1.34 -18.46
CA ALA A 262 6.79 0.50 -17.44
C ALA A 262 7.65 -0.67 -16.94
N TRP A 263 7.41 -1.05 -15.69
CA TRP A 263 7.89 -2.27 -15.07
C TRP A 263 6.71 -3.08 -14.58
N VAL A 264 6.72 -4.38 -14.90
CA VAL A 264 5.72 -5.34 -14.42
C VAL A 264 6.36 -6.26 -13.41
N GLY A 265 5.74 -6.38 -12.25
CA GLY A 265 6.23 -7.25 -11.21
C GLY A 265 5.16 -8.07 -10.53
N VAL A 266 5.62 -9.18 -9.97
CA VAL A 266 4.80 -10.06 -9.14
C VAL A 266 5.41 -10.19 -7.76
N SER A 267 4.56 -10.30 -6.73
CA SER A 267 5.05 -10.77 -5.45
C SER A 267 5.11 -12.29 -5.46
N LEU A 268 6.25 -12.88 -5.12
CA LEU A 268 6.46 -14.33 -5.09
C LEU A 268 7.15 -14.76 -3.78
N PRO A 269 6.41 -14.83 -2.65
CA PRO A 269 6.97 -15.14 -1.32
C PRO A 269 7.58 -16.53 -1.17
N THR A 270 7.17 -17.49 -2.01
CA THR A 270 7.63 -18.87 -2.02
C THR A 270 7.45 -19.48 -3.41
N ILE A 271 8.22 -20.54 -3.70
CA ILE A 271 8.06 -21.40 -4.89
C ILE A 271 7.14 -22.60 -4.63
N ASP A 272 6.71 -22.80 -3.38
CA ASP A 272 5.81 -23.88 -2.98
C ASP A 272 4.35 -23.40 -3.05
N ASP A 273 3.57 -24.01 -3.95
CA ASP A 273 2.20 -23.56 -4.18
C ASP A 273 1.23 -23.95 -3.06
N ASP A 274 1.53 -24.97 -2.25
CA ASP A 274 0.72 -25.35 -1.09
C ASP A 274 0.92 -24.35 0.05
N VAL A 275 2.17 -23.90 0.26
CA VAL A 275 2.48 -22.80 1.19
C VAL A 275 1.82 -21.51 0.70
N ARG A 276 1.92 -21.19 -0.59
CA ARG A 276 1.20 -20.06 -1.20
C ARG A 276 -0.31 -20.18 -0.99
N ALA A 277 -0.91 -21.37 -1.17
CA ALA A 277 -2.34 -21.60 -0.96
C ALA A 277 -2.80 -21.29 0.46
N HIS A 278 -1.97 -21.66 1.43
CA HIS A 278 -2.23 -21.41 2.83
C HIS A 278 -2.24 -19.92 3.16
N PHE A 279 -1.35 -19.12 2.58
CA PHE A 279 -1.23 -17.70 2.92
C PHE A 279 -1.97 -16.76 1.96
N GLU A 280 -2.15 -17.15 0.71
CA GLU A 280 -2.68 -16.32 -0.38
C GLU A 280 -3.73 -17.12 -1.20
N PRO A 281 -4.85 -17.50 -0.59
CA PRO A 281 -5.76 -18.52 -1.13
C PRO A 281 -6.47 -18.11 -2.43
N ARG A 282 -6.53 -16.80 -2.74
CA ARG A 282 -7.19 -16.24 -3.95
C ARG A 282 -6.24 -15.47 -4.85
N ALA A 283 -4.94 -15.56 -4.59
CA ALA A 283 -3.94 -15.03 -5.49
C ALA A 283 -3.67 -16.01 -6.62
N ALA A 284 -2.99 -15.55 -7.67
CA ALA A 284 -2.41 -16.39 -8.71
C ALA A 284 -1.49 -17.44 -8.07
N THR A 285 -1.51 -18.63 -8.65
CA THR A 285 -0.55 -19.71 -8.36
C THR A 285 0.88 -19.27 -8.69
N VAL A 286 1.87 -20.00 -8.15
CA VAL A 286 3.29 -19.78 -8.49
C VAL A 286 3.51 -19.84 -10.01
N ALA A 287 2.93 -20.81 -10.70
CA ALA A 287 3.07 -20.97 -12.15
C ALA A 287 2.48 -19.78 -12.92
N GLU A 288 1.29 -19.31 -12.54
CA GLU A 288 0.68 -18.13 -13.16
C GLU A 288 1.51 -16.86 -12.93
N ARG A 289 2.13 -16.68 -11.76
CA ARG A 289 3.01 -15.53 -11.48
C ARG A 289 4.26 -15.54 -12.37
N LEU A 290 4.86 -16.71 -12.57
CA LEU A 290 5.98 -16.86 -13.50
C LEU A 290 5.54 -16.60 -14.95
N ALA A 291 4.33 -17.04 -15.32
CA ALA A 291 3.75 -16.76 -16.64
C ALA A 291 3.45 -15.27 -16.86
N ILE A 292 3.04 -14.52 -15.82
CA ILE A 292 2.89 -13.06 -15.88
C ILE A 292 4.23 -12.41 -16.26
N LEU A 293 5.31 -12.77 -15.57
CA LEU A 293 6.63 -12.21 -15.85
C LEU A 293 7.13 -12.61 -17.25
N ALA A 294 6.96 -13.88 -17.63
CA ALA A 294 7.32 -14.34 -18.97
C ALA A 294 6.53 -13.60 -20.07
N GLY A 295 5.22 -13.40 -19.89
CA GLY A 295 4.36 -12.67 -20.82
C GLY A 295 4.74 -11.19 -20.92
N ALA A 296 5.01 -10.54 -19.79
CA ALA A 296 5.48 -9.16 -19.78
C ALA A 296 6.83 -9.00 -20.51
N ARG A 297 7.78 -9.92 -20.28
CA ARG A 297 9.06 -9.94 -21.00
C ARG A 297 8.87 -10.14 -22.51
N ALA A 298 7.96 -11.03 -22.92
CA ALA A 298 7.64 -11.24 -24.33
C ALA A 298 7.01 -9.99 -24.98
N ALA A 299 6.30 -9.17 -24.20
CA ALA A 299 5.80 -7.85 -24.60
C ALA A 299 6.85 -6.73 -24.55
N GLY A 300 8.13 -7.04 -24.28
CA GLY A 300 9.22 -6.06 -24.23
C GLY A 300 9.28 -5.23 -22.94
N LEU A 301 8.53 -5.61 -21.91
CA LEU A 301 8.50 -4.90 -20.63
C LEU A 301 9.61 -5.38 -19.70
N ARG A 302 10.12 -4.45 -18.88
CA ARG A 302 11.00 -4.80 -17.76
C ARG A 302 10.22 -5.52 -16.69
N THR A 303 10.81 -6.56 -16.13
CA THR A 303 10.17 -7.42 -15.14
C THR A 303 10.90 -7.41 -13.82
N PHE A 304 10.17 -7.43 -12.72
CA PHE A 304 10.75 -7.59 -11.39
C PHE A 304 9.95 -8.57 -10.53
N ALA A 305 10.58 -9.10 -9.50
CA ALA A 305 9.89 -9.87 -8.48
C ALA A 305 10.10 -9.25 -7.10
N VAL A 306 9.11 -9.38 -6.23
CA VAL A 306 9.21 -9.01 -4.81
C VAL A 306 8.98 -10.25 -3.97
N VAL A 307 10.01 -10.66 -3.23
CA VAL A 307 9.91 -11.75 -2.25
C VAL A 307 9.72 -11.12 -0.88
N GLN A 308 8.46 -11.00 -0.47
CA GLN A 308 8.07 -10.49 0.84
C GLN A 308 6.65 -10.96 1.21
N PRO A 309 6.45 -11.56 2.39
CA PRO A 309 7.49 -12.02 3.33
C PRO A 309 8.29 -13.19 2.75
N MET A 310 9.33 -13.66 3.45
CA MET A 310 9.91 -14.97 3.17
C MET A 310 8.94 -16.04 3.68
N LEU A 311 8.58 -17.02 2.85
CA LEU A 311 7.75 -18.16 3.24
C LEU A 311 8.49 -19.48 2.95
N PRO A 312 8.16 -20.59 3.66
CA PRO A 312 8.84 -21.86 3.45
C PRO A 312 8.78 -22.34 2.01
N GLY A 313 9.88 -22.93 1.54
CA GLY A 313 10.04 -23.41 0.16
C GLY A 313 11.52 -23.59 -0.18
N SER A 314 11.79 -24.18 -1.35
CA SER A 314 13.18 -24.36 -1.81
C SER A 314 13.77 -23.04 -2.31
N ILE A 315 14.80 -22.55 -1.64
CA ILE A 315 15.55 -21.35 -2.03
C ILE A 315 16.16 -21.48 -3.43
N GLU A 316 16.81 -22.61 -3.71
CA GLU A 316 17.44 -22.85 -5.02
C GLU A 316 16.41 -22.84 -6.16
N ARG A 317 15.27 -23.54 -6.00
CA ARG A 317 14.21 -23.55 -7.02
C ARG A 317 13.58 -22.17 -7.19
N LEU A 318 13.42 -21.40 -6.12
CA LEU A 318 12.93 -20.03 -6.20
C LEU A 318 13.92 -19.15 -6.97
N ALA A 319 15.21 -19.24 -6.66
CA ALA A 319 16.25 -18.49 -7.35
C ALA A 319 16.36 -18.87 -8.83
N ASP A 320 16.31 -20.16 -9.19
CA ASP A 320 16.27 -20.65 -10.57
C ASP A 320 15.07 -20.07 -11.34
N ALA A 321 13.88 -20.14 -10.74
CA ALA A 321 12.67 -19.63 -11.36
C ALA A 321 12.73 -18.12 -11.58
N LEU A 322 13.20 -17.36 -10.58
CA LEU A 322 13.33 -15.91 -10.68
C LEU A 322 14.38 -15.50 -11.73
N ALA A 323 15.53 -16.17 -11.78
CA ALA A 323 16.57 -15.90 -12.76
C ALA A 323 16.09 -16.09 -14.22
N ALA A 324 15.13 -16.98 -14.44
CA ALA A 324 14.58 -17.23 -15.77
C ALA A 324 13.66 -16.10 -16.28
N VAL A 325 12.98 -15.36 -15.39
CA VAL A 325 11.87 -14.46 -15.81
C VAL A 325 11.93 -13.03 -15.24
N ALA A 326 12.71 -12.76 -14.19
CA ALA A 326 12.83 -11.43 -13.58
C ALA A 326 14.13 -10.74 -14.01
N HIS A 327 14.07 -9.46 -14.37
CA HIS A 327 15.27 -8.65 -14.59
C HIS A 327 15.89 -8.19 -13.27
N SER A 328 15.07 -8.02 -12.22
CA SER A 328 15.55 -7.68 -10.89
C SER A 328 14.65 -8.22 -9.79
N VAL A 329 15.20 -8.37 -8.59
CA VAL A 329 14.47 -8.90 -7.43
C VAL A 329 14.63 -7.98 -6.22
N SER A 330 13.52 -7.65 -5.57
CA SER A 330 13.52 -7.02 -4.25
C SER A 330 13.23 -8.06 -3.19
N LEU A 331 13.99 -8.03 -2.10
CA LEU A 331 13.87 -8.95 -0.98
C LEU A 331 13.60 -8.15 0.29
N ASP A 332 12.54 -8.51 1.02
CA ASP A 332 12.27 -7.94 2.33
C ASP A 332 11.62 -9.00 3.24
N VAL A 333 11.62 -8.74 4.53
CA VAL A 333 11.12 -9.65 5.57
C VAL A 333 9.67 -9.35 5.91
N LEU A 334 9.05 -10.27 6.66
CA LEU A 334 7.76 -10.03 7.30
C LEU A 334 7.84 -8.78 8.19
N ARG A 335 6.92 -7.84 7.97
CA ARG A 335 6.75 -6.65 8.82
C ARG A 335 5.61 -6.87 9.79
N GLY A 336 5.80 -6.46 11.05
CA GLY A 336 4.82 -6.62 12.12
C GLY A 336 4.68 -8.08 12.55
N GLU A 337 5.73 -8.62 13.17
CA GLU A 337 5.72 -9.97 13.76
C GLU A 337 4.55 -10.15 14.74
N GLU A 338 4.17 -9.09 15.47
CA GLU A 338 2.99 -9.05 16.33
C GLU A 338 1.65 -9.18 15.59
N SER A 339 1.61 -8.86 14.29
CA SER A 339 0.43 -8.99 13.43
C SER A 339 0.39 -10.32 12.68
N ALA A 340 1.45 -11.13 12.79
CA ALA A 340 1.53 -12.47 12.24
C ALA A 340 0.64 -13.41 13.07
N GLY A 341 -0.68 -13.32 12.86
CA GLY A 341 -1.70 -14.06 13.62
C GLY A 341 -1.61 -15.59 13.48
N PRO A 342 -2.63 -16.35 13.93
CA PRO A 342 -2.61 -17.82 14.06
C PRO A 342 -2.25 -18.65 12.82
N LEU A 343 -2.08 -17.97 11.69
CA LEU A 343 -1.74 -18.47 10.38
C LEU A 343 -0.35 -19.07 10.30
N PHE A 344 0.57 -18.61 11.14
CA PHE A 344 1.88 -19.22 11.30
C PHE A 344 1.86 -20.33 12.37
N ASP A 345 0.76 -20.64 13.05
CA ASP A 345 0.77 -21.68 14.11
C ASP A 345 0.83 -23.11 13.54
N ARG A 346 0.69 -23.26 12.22
CA ARG A 346 0.91 -24.52 11.51
C ARG A 346 2.37 -24.97 11.67
N PRO A 347 2.65 -26.18 12.16
CA PRO A 347 4.02 -26.63 12.44
C PRO A 347 4.98 -26.51 11.26
N ASP A 348 4.49 -26.71 10.04
CA ASP A 348 5.26 -26.65 8.80
C ASP A 348 5.64 -25.22 8.36
N VAL A 349 5.00 -24.18 8.92
CA VAL A 349 5.27 -22.77 8.57
C VAL A 349 5.58 -21.89 9.77
N ALA A 350 5.58 -22.42 11.00
CA ALA A 350 5.75 -21.65 12.22
C ALA A 350 7.07 -20.91 12.35
N ALA A 351 8.16 -21.52 11.87
CA ALA A 351 9.47 -20.87 11.88
C ALA A 351 9.46 -19.54 11.12
N ALA A 352 8.63 -19.42 10.07
CA ALA A 352 8.53 -18.23 9.23
C ALA A 352 7.94 -17.00 9.93
N ARG A 353 7.37 -17.14 11.13
CA ARG A 353 6.96 -15.99 11.93
C ARG A 353 8.14 -15.17 12.45
N THR A 354 9.27 -15.83 12.73
CA THR A 354 10.37 -15.21 13.48
C THR A 354 11.25 -14.31 12.60
N ALA A 355 11.65 -13.16 13.14
CA ALA A 355 12.58 -12.26 12.46
C ALA A 355 13.91 -12.94 12.08
N ALA A 356 14.43 -13.82 12.96
CA ALA A 356 15.67 -14.56 12.73
C ALA A 356 15.56 -15.50 11.52
N TRP A 357 14.46 -16.25 11.40
CA TRP A 357 14.25 -17.13 10.26
C TRP A 357 14.06 -16.34 8.96
N GLN A 358 13.27 -15.25 9.00
CA GLN A 358 13.06 -14.36 7.85
C GLN A 358 14.39 -13.82 7.32
N ALA A 359 15.26 -13.33 8.21
CA ALA A 359 16.59 -12.83 7.85
C ALA A 359 17.47 -13.94 7.25
N ALA A 360 17.49 -15.12 7.86
CA ALA A 360 18.28 -16.25 7.35
C ALA A 360 17.83 -16.69 5.94
N GLN A 361 16.52 -16.76 5.67
CA GLN A 361 16.02 -17.11 4.34
C GLN A 361 16.29 -16.01 3.31
N ARG A 362 16.13 -14.74 3.69
CA ARG A 362 16.47 -13.61 2.83
C ARG A 362 17.94 -13.67 2.41
N ASP A 363 18.85 -13.92 3.37
CA ASP A 363 20.28 -13.94 3.12
C ASP A 363 20.69 -15.16 2.28
N ALA A 364 20.06 -16.32 2.51
CA ALA A 364 20.24 -17.50 1.66
C ALA A 364 19.76 -17.25 0.22
N LEU A 365 18.58 -16.65 0.04
CA LEU A 365 18.06 -16.31 -1.28
C LEU A 365 18.91 -15.25 -1.97
N SER A 366 19.42 -14.28 -1.21
CA SER A 366 20.37 -13.28 -1.69
C SER A 366 21.60 -13.95 -2.32
N ALA A 367 22.24 -14.88 -1.59
CA ALA A 367 23.41 -15.59 -2.11
C ALA A 367 23.08 -16.45 -3.34
N ALA A 368 21.92 -17.10 -3.35
CA ALA A 368 21.47 -17.93 -4.49
C ALA A 368 21.18 -17.10 -5.75
N LEU A 369 20.64 -15.89 -5.60
CA LEU A 369 20.41 -14.95 -6.70
C LEU A 369 21.73 -14.35 -7.22
N ASP A 370 22.66 -14.02 -6.32
CA ASP A 370 23.99 -13.53 -6.69
C ASP A 370 24.75 -14.57 -7.52
N ALA A 371 24.68 -15.85 -7.14
CA ALA A 371 25.25 -16.97 -7.89
C ALA A 371 24.65 -17.15 -9.31
N ARG A 372 23.45 -16.63 -9.55
CA ARG A 372 22.74 -16.64 -10.84
C ARG A 372 22.85 -15.31 -11.59
N GLY A 373 23.56 -14.34 -11.05
CA GLY A 373 23.72 -13.02 -11.65
C GLY A 373 22.43 -12.20 -11.74
N VAL A 374 21.46 -12.47 -10.86
CA VAL A 374 20.18 -11.74 -10.85
C VAL A 374 20.33 -10.44 -10.05
N PRO A 375 20.17 -9.26 -10.66
CA PRO A 375 20.26 -7.98 -9.96
C PRO A 375 19.26 -7.90 -8.80
N ARG A 376 19.74 -7.39 -7.66
CA ARG A 376 18.90 -7.10 -6.50
C ARG A 376 18.82 -5.60 -6.27
N TRP A 377 17.70 -5.14 -5.74
CA TRP A 377 17.51 -3.74 -5.38
C TRP A 377 16.85 -3.59 -4.01
N ILE A 378 17.35 -2.62 -3.25
CA ILE A 378 16.92 -2.30 -1.88
C ILE A 378 16.18 -0.95 -1.87
N ASP A 379 16.38 -0.14 -2.89
CA ASP A 379 15.80 1.20 -3.01
C ASP A 379 14.31 1.16 -3.31
N GLU A 380 13.73 2.33 -3.54
CA GLU A 380 12.31 2.47 -3.80
C GLU A 380 11.91 2.12 -5.24
N LEU A 381 12.83 2.10 -6.20
CA LEU A 381 12.53 1.78 -7.60
C LEU A 381 13.46 0.67 -8.12
N PRO A 382 12.97 -0.26 -8.97
CA PRO A 382 13.82 -1.20 -9.68
C PRO A 382 14.84 -0.44 -10.51
N PRO A 383 16.03 -1.03 -10.74
CA PRO A 383 17.04 -0.42 -11.59
C PRO A 383 16.52 -0.27 -13.02
N ASP A 384 17.02 0.77 -13.71
CA ASP A 384 16.76 1.00 -15.13
C ASP A 384 17.42 -0.04 -16.05
N ARG A 385 18.39 -0.80 -15.51
CA ARG A 385 19.26 -1.75 -16.23
C ARG A 385 18.90 -3.19 -15.92
#